data_AF-A0A1G9IYT8-F1
#
_entry.id   AF-A0A1G9IYT8-F1
#
_cell.length_a   1.000
_cell.length_b   1.000
_cell.length_c   1.000
_cell.angle_alpha   90.00
_cell.angle_beta   90.00
_cell.angle_gamma   90.00
#
_symmetry.space_group_name_H-M   'P 1'
#
loop_
_entity.id
_entity.type
_entity.pdbx_description
1 polymer ?
#
loop_
_entity_poly.entity_id
_entity_poly.type
_entity_poly.pdbx_seq_one_letter_code
_entity_poly.pdbx_strand_id
1 'polypeptide(L)'
;MKNRLFGPFFTAICIFVCLLFCKTTNVIGQSPKKLSKDALANLLAYKKSPHKLFIGYLVGDGNDPEPSYNMLNVPDSVDIIEGFAGYDQNPDHWRALQAKGTKIVYCSFPKNDAYFDGSVKDPATKEPGYVAPPNFDNTKANASSTYNNWAKAMYNKYIKQMGWDGIDVDIERGTFGNDAPATNAVAVLTAVARYFGPNAEAGNLTNAGVKPLFLFDTDVDTKDSEPLSYGRIYTPYKSNYDYALFQCYVGGARRWKGSQVTELTPLLSAFGKDKLIVMTNGDEWLHQNGGQDSPPNGDAKATQWLLDIAKWTKENDTQGVGAYRMSRDYNHTPHFKVSRESIQIMNPVN
;
A
#
# COMPACT_ATOMS: atom_id res chain seq x y z
N MET A 1 -4.76 -86.44 30.37
CA MET A 1 -3.58 -86.06 29.57
C MET A 1 -4.06 -85.22 28.39
N LYS A 2 -3.45 -84.02 28.21
CA LYS A 2 -3.16 -83.29 26.96
C LYS A 2 -4.24 -83.33 25.85
N ASN A 3 -4.67 -82.27 25.19
CA ASN A 3 -4.31 -80.85 25.12
C ASN A 3 -5.37 -80.23 24.18
N ARG A 4 -5.79 -79.00 24.51
CA ARG A 4 -6.11 -77.83 23.65
C ARG A 4 -6.56 -78.09 22.18
N LEU A 5 -7.60 -77.37 21.73
CA LEU A 5 -7.48 -76.16 20.88
C LEU A 5 -8.87 -75.67 20.38
N PHE A 6 -9.12 -74.36 20.59
CA PHE A 6 -9.95 -73.41 19.82
C PHE A 6 -11.47 -73.62 19.64
N GLY A 7 -12.24 -72.62 20.12
CA GLY A 7 -13.64 -72.40 19.73
C GLY A 7 -13.79 -71.40 18.58
N PRO A 8 -15.02 -70.95 18.31
CA PRO A 8 -15.25 -69.60 17.82
C PRO A 8 -16.25 -68.84 18.72
N PHE A 9 -15.85 -67.61 18.99
CA PHE A 9 -16.64 -66.51 19.54
C PHE A 9 -17.80 -66.15 18.59
N PHE A 10 -19.01 -66.02 19.14
CA PHE A 10 -20.04 -65.10 18.64
C PHE A 10 -20.21 -64.05 19.74
N THR A 11 -19.75 -62.83 19.51
CA THR A 11 -19.98 -61.71 20.43
C THR A 11 -20.68 -60.59 19.67
N ALA A 12 -21.79 -60.17 20.28
CA ALA A 12 -22.71 -59.18 19.80
C ALA A 12 -22.04 -57.83 19.52
N ILE A 13 -22.52 -57.19 18.45
CA ILE A 13 -22.23 -55.82 18.08
C ILE A 13 -22.87 -54.91 19.14
N CYS A 14 -22.05 -54.33 20.01
CA CYS A 14 -22.42 -53.14 20.79
C CYS A 14 -22.03 -51.92 19.96
N ILE A 15 -23.04 -51.21 19.43
CA ILE A 15 -22.89 -49.89 18.82
C ILE A 15 -22.55 -48.91 19.94
N PHE A 16 -21.27 -48.52 20.02
CA PHE A 16 -20.81 -47.40 20.83
C PHE A 16 -21.03 -46.12 20.02
N VAL A 17 -22.05 -45.32 20.37
CA VAL A 17 -22.21 -43.96 19.87
C VAL A 17 -21.19 -43.09 20.60
N CYS A 18 -20.00 -42.94 20.02
CA CYS A 18 -19.07 -41.88 20.40
C CYS A 18 -19.61 -40.56 19.85
N LEU A 19 -20.18 -39.73 20.72
CA LEU A 19 -20.38 -38.30 20.47
C LEU A 19 -18.99 -37.63 20.42
N LEU A 20 -18.38 -37.67 19.23
CA LEU A 20 -17.28 -36.78 18.88
C LEU A 20 -17.84 -35.35 18.81
N PHE A 21 -17.46 -34.52 19.78
CA PHE A 21 -17.52 -33.07 19.65
C PHE A 21 -16.65 -32.65 18.46
N CYS A 22 -17.27 -32.58 17.28
CA CYS A 22 -16.67 -31.91 16.14
C CYS A 22 -16.76 -30.41 16.44
N LYS A 23 -15.61 -29.81 16.75
CA LYS A 23 -15.40 -28.36 16.66
C LYS A 23 -15.74 -27.95 15.23
N THR A 24 -16.97 -27.51 15.00
CA THR A 24 -17.26 -26.69 13.82
C THR A 24 -16.66 -25.32 14.10
N THR A 25 -15.45 -25.12 13.58
CA THR A 25 -14.94 -23.79 13.30
C THR A 25 -15.90 -23.15 12.32
N ASN A 26 -16.91 -22.47 12.86
CA ASN A 26 -17.66 -21.46 12.12
C ASN A 26 -16.68 -20.34 11.80
N VAL A 27 -15.90 -20.51 10.74
CA VAL A 27 -15.38 -19.38 9.98
C VAL A 27 -16.60 -18.77 9.31
N ILE A 28 -17.33 -17.99 10.09
CA ILE A 28 -18.30 -17.05 9.53
C ILE A 28 -17.42 -16.10 8.74
N GLY A 29 -17.35 -16.28 7.42
CA GLY A 29 -17.12 -15.17 6.53
C GLY A 29 -18.19 -14.15 6.87
N GLN A 30 -17.87 -13.22 7.77
CA GLN A 30 -18.74 -12.10 8.04
C GLN A 30 -18.79 -11.34 6.72
N SER A 31 -19.90 -11.49 5.99
CA SER A 31 -20.24 -10.53 4.95
C SER A 31 -20.07 -9.14 5.56
N PRO A 32 -19.44 -8.19 4.85
CA PRO A 32 -19.12 -6.88 5.41
C PRO A 32 -20.36 -6.31 6.08
N LYS A 33 -20.31 -6.14 7.40
CA LYS A 33 -21.49 -5.69 8.15
C LYS A 33 -21.86 -4.32 7.62
N LYS A 34 -23.02 -4.23 6.96
CA LYS A 34 -23.54 -2.94 6.48
C LYS A 34 -23.71 -2.02 7.69
N LEU A 35 -23.00 -0.90 7.71
CA LEU A 35 -23.12 0.10 8.76
C LEU A 35 -24.56 0.64 8.78
N SER A 36 -25.05 0.99 9.98
CA SER A 36 -26.26 1.79 10.08
C SER A 36 -26.03 3.16 9.43
N LYS A 37 -27.11 3.86 9.06
CA LYS A 37 -27.02 5.19 8.44
C LYS A 37 -26.24 6.17 9.32
N ASP A 38 -26.50 6.15 10.63
CA ASP A 38 -25.83 7.04 11.59
C ASP A 38 -24.36 6.66 11.79
N ALA A 39 -24.04 5.36 11.85
CA ALA A 39 -22.65 4.91 11.95
C ALA A 39 -21.84 5.30 10.71
N LEU A 40 -22.41 5.17 9.51
CA LEU A 40 -21.77 5.61 8.28
C LEU A 40 -21.60 7.13 8.23
N ALA A 41 -22.61 7.90 8.65
CA ALA A 41 -22.52 9.36 8.71
C ALA A 41 -21.41 9.83 9.66
N ASN A 42 -21.32 9.21 10.84
CA ASN A 42 -20.26 9.50 11.82
C ASN A 42 -18.88 9.13 11.31
N LEU A 43 -18.73 7.98 10.65
CA LEU A 43 -17.47 7.58 10.02
C LEU A 43 -17.02 8.59 8.96
N LEU A 44 -17.93 8.99 8.07
CA LEU A 44 -17.63 9.97 7.03
C LEU A 44 -17.33 11.35 7.61
N ALA A 45 -17.97 11.73 8.71
CA ALA A 45 -17.66 12.97 9.43
C ALA A 45 -16.26 12.92 10.05
N TYR A 46 -15.91 11.81 10.71
CA TYR A 46 -14.57 11.57 11.24
C TYR A 46 -13.51 11.67 10.14
N LYS A 47 -13.68 10.97 9.01
CA LYS A 47 -12.72 11.00 7.90
C LYS A 47 -12.55 12.37 7.22
N LYS A 48 -13.52 13.26 7.39
CA LYS A 48 -13.44 14.65 6.92
C LYS A 48 -12.81 15.59 7.94
N SER A 49 -12.79 15.20 9.22
CA SER A 49 -12.18 15.99 10.28
C SER A 49 -10.65 15.86 10.25
N PRO A 50 -9.89 16.83 10.79
CA PRO A 50 -8.46 16.65 11.00
C PRO A 50 -8.18 15.48 11.94
N HIS A 51 -7.43 14.49 11.47
CA HIS A 51 -6.97 13.33 12.23
C HIS A 51 -5.65 12.82 11.63
N LYS A 52 -4.96 11.95 12.35
CA LYS A 52 -3.76 11.27 11.84
C LYS A 52 -4.17 10.13 10.92
N LEU A 53 -3.60 10.09 9.73
CA LEU A 53 -3.97 9.15 8.69
C LEU A 53 -3.34 7.79 8.93
N PHE A 54 -4.05 6.75 8.52
CA PHE A 54 -3.48 5.42 8.32
C PHE A 54 -3.51 5.03 6.84
N ILE A 55 -2.34 4.65 6.32
CA ILE A 55 -2.17 4.16 4.94
C ILE A 55 -1.82 2.67 4.94
N GLY A 56 -2.48 1.86 4.11
CA GLY A 56 -2.24 0.42 4.02
C GLY A 56 -1.99 -0.08 2.61
N TYR A 57 -0.89 -0.80 2.40
CA TYR A 57 -0.60 -1.43 1.11
C TYR A 57 -1.29 -2.79 1.09
N LEU A 58 -2.20 -2.97 0.14
CA LEU A 58 -2.81 -4.25 -0.15
C LEU A 58 -2.01 -4.89 -1.28
N VAL A 59 -1.34 -6.01 -0.98
CA VAL A 59 -0.45 -6.65 -1.94
C VAL A 59 -1.16 -7.82 -2.62
N GLY A 60 -1.47 -7.64 -3.89
CA GLY A 60 -2.20 -8.61 -4.72
C GLY A 60 -1.30 -9.47 -5.61
N ASP A 61 -0.09 -9.82 -5.14
CA ASP A 61 0.92 -10.55 -5.93
C ASP A 61 0.74 -12.07 -5.97
N GLY A 62 -0.31 -12.57 -5.30
CA GLY A 62 -0.64 -13.99 -5.19
C GLY A 62 0.04 -14.72 -4.02
N ASN A 63 0.85 -14.04 -3.22
CA ASN A 63 1.51 -14.65 -2.05
C ASN A 63 0.67 -14.56 -0.77
N ASP A 64 -0.21 -13.56 -0.66
CA ASP A 64 -1.14 -13.40 0.47
C ASP A 64 -2.53 -14.00 0.12
N PRO A 65 -3.29 -14.54 1.10
CA PRO A 65 -4.61 -15.12 0.83
C PRO A 65 -5.59 -14.06 0.32
N GLU A 66 -6.44 -14.38 -0.65
CA GLU A 66 -7.35 -13.41 -1.30
C GLU A 66 -8.14 -12.51 -0.32
N PRO A 67 -8.71 -13.03 0.79
CA PRO A 67 -9.43 -12.19 1.75
C PRO A 67 -8.60 -11.07 2.37
N SER A 68 -7.27 -11.18 2.37
CA SER A 68 -6.36 -10.20 2.97
C SER A 68 -6.14 -8.94 2.14
N TYR A 69 -6.20 -9.04 0.80
CA TYR A 69 -6.09 -7.90 -0.12
C TYR A 69 -7.44 -7.53 -0.75
N ASN A 70 -8.50 -8.27 -0.43
CA ASN A 70 -9.87 -7.93 -0.79
C ASN A 70 -10.30 -6.62 -0.13
N MET A 71 -10.72 -5.64 -0.94
CA MET A 71 -11.01 -4.29 -0.47
C MET A 71 -12.30 -4.20 0.37
N LEU A 72 -13.18 -5.22 0.35
CA LEU A 72 -14.33 -5.30 1.26
C LEU A 72 -13.94 -5.52 2.71
N ASN A 73 -12.80 -6.17 2.96
CA ASN A 73 -12.37 -6.58 4.29
C ASN A 73 -11.54 -5.51 5.01
N VAL A 74 -11.12 -4.47 4.28
CA VAL A 74 -10.36 -3.34 4.83
C VAL A 74 -11.12 -2.72 6.00
N PRO A 75 -10.46 -2.46 7.15
CA PRO A 75 -11.09 -1.79 8.27
C PRO A 75 -11.65 -0.43 7.88
N ASP A 76 -12.89 -0.15 8.29
CA ASP A 76 -13.59 1.11 8.00
C ASP A 76 -12.78 2.35 8.38
N SER A 77 -11.91 2.26 9.39
CA SER A 77 -11.07 3.34 9.89
C SER A 77 -9.80 3.61 9.08
N VAL A 78 -9.47 2.80 8.07
CA VAL A 78 -8.32 3.05 7.18
C VAL A 78 -8.64 4.20 6.23
N ASP A 79 -7.70 5.13 6.06
CA ASP A 79 -7.94 6.37 5.31
C ASP A 79 -7.54 6.24 3.84
N ILE A 80 -6.40 5.60 3.57
CA ILE A 80 -5.88 5.40 2.22
C ILE A 80 -5.40 3.96 2.09
N ILE A 81 -5.75 3.32 0.98
CA ILE A 81 -5.15 2.04 0.58
C ILE A 81 -4.39 2.18 -0.73
N GLU A 82 -3.33 1.39 -0.85
CA GLU A 82 -2.53 1.30 -2.06
C GLU A 82 -2.68 -0.06 -2.70
N GLY A 83 -3.03 -0.08 -3.99
CA GLY A 83 -2.97 -1.29 -4.79
C GLY A 83 -1.53 -1.55 -5.22
N PHE A 84 -0.85 -2.49 -4.55
CA PHE A 84 0.58 -2.76 -4.73
C PHE A 84 0.83 -4.14 -5.35
N ALA A 85 1.63 -4.19 -6.41
CA ALA A 85 1.99 -5.42 -7.14
C ALA A 85 0.79 -6.33 -7.50
N GLY A 86 -0.37 -5.71 -7.74
CA GLY A 86 -1.67 -6.37 -7.87
C GLY A 86 -2.71 -5.66 -7.02
N TYR A 87 -3.99 -5.97 -7.24
CA TYR A 87 -5.09 -5.42 -6.46
C TYR A 87 -6.34 -6.27 -6.68
N ASP A 88 -7.29 -6.16 -5.75
CA ASP A 88 -8.64 -6.69 -5.90
C ASP A 88 -9.23 -6.25 -7.24
N GLN A 89 -9.65 -7.20 -8.09
CA GLN A 89 -10.14 -6.94 -9.45
C GLN A 89 -11.66 -6.70 -9.51
N ASN A 90 -12.39 -6.80 -8.39
CA ASN A 90 -13.83 -6.58 -8.37
C ASN A 90 -14.19 -5.10 -8.10
N PRO A 91 -14.78 -4.38 -9.07
CA PRO A 91 -15.13 -2.98 -8.89
C PRO A 91 -16.11 -2.68 -7.77
N ASP A 92 -16.98 -3.62 -7.44
CA ASP A 92 -17.97 -3.40 -6.39
C ASP A 92 -17.33 -3.42 -5.00
N HIS A 93 -16.21 -4.14 -4.83
CA HIS A 93 -15.47 -4.17 -3.58
C HIS A 93 -14.86 -2.80 -3.26
N TRP A 94 -14.12 -2.23 -4.21
CA TRP A 94 -13.45 -0.96 -3.99
C TRP A 94 -14.41 0.23 -3.96
N ARG A 95 -15.53 0.17 -4.70
CA ARG A 95 -16.61 1.15 -4.57
C ARG A 95 -17.27 1.10 -3.19
N ALA A 96 -17.50 -0.09 -2.64
CA ALA A 96 -18.04 -0.23 -1.29
C ALA A 96 -17.08 0.31 -0.23
N LEU A 97 -15.77 0.16 -0.43
CA LEU A 97 -14.74 0.76 0.42
C LEU A 97 -14.72 2.30 0.31
N GLN A 98 -14.73 2.85 -0.90
CA GLN A 98 -14.80 4.30 -1.14
C GLN A 98 -16.09 4.92 -0.58
N ALA A 99 -17.21 4.20 -0.59
CA ALA A 99 -18.46 4.66 0.02
C ALA A 99 -18.34 4.88 1.55
N LYS A 100 -17.36 4.25 2.20
CA LYS A 100 -16.99 4.45 3.61
C LYS A 100 -15.90 5.52 3.79
N GLY A 101 -15.53 6.22 2.72
CA GLY A 101 -14.59 7.34 2.72
C GLY A 101 -13.11 6.96 2.68
N THR A 102 -12.77 5.67 2.50
CA THR A 102 -11.37 5.27 2.25
C THR A 102 -11.00 5.63 0.83
N LYS A 103 -9.84 6.27 0.65
CA LYS A 103 -9.28 6.61 -0.66
C LYS A 103 -8.43 5.47 -1.19
N ILE A 104 -8.35 5.35 -2.50
CA ILE A 104 -7.62 4.27 -3.18
C ILE A 104 -6.62 4.88 -4.14
N VAL A 105 -5.35 4.51 -4.02
CA VAL A 105 -4.29 4.96 -4.92
C VAL A 105 -3.64 3.78 -5.62
N TYR A 106 -3.15 4.03 -6.83
CA TYR A 106 -2.33 3.07 -7.56
C TYR A 106 -0.85 3.27 -7.24
N CYS A 107 -0.14 2.22 -6.84
CA CYS A 107 1.31 2.27 -6.65
C CYS A 107 2.04 2.01 -7.96
N SER A 108 2.85 2.97 -8.39
CA SER A 108 3.59 2.98 -9.65
C SER A 108 5.06 2.66 -9.43
N PHE A 109 5.58 1.85 -10.34
CA PHE A 109 7.00 1.47 -10.42
C PHE A 109 7.55 2.00 -11.74
N PRO A 110 8.15 3.21 -11.78
CA PRO A 110 8.50 3.87 -13.04
C PRO A 110 9.30 3.02 -14.03
N LYS A 111 10.19 2.16 -13.54
CA LYS A 111 10.96 1.21 -14.36
C LYS A 111 10.08 0.25 -15.18
N ASN A 112 8.91 -0.10 -14.63
CA ASN A 112 8.00 -1.10 -15.17
C ASN A 112 6.91 -0.45 -16.02
N ASP A 113 6.31 0.64 -15.55
CA ASP A 113 5.12 1.23 -16.17
C ASP A 113 5.40 2.52 -16.95
N ALA A 114 6.39 3.31 -16.57
CA ALA A 114 6.69 4.58 -17.20
C ALA A 114 7.39 4.41 -18.55
N TYR A 115 7.06 5.33 -19.45
CA TYR A 115 7.68 5.48 -20.75
C TYR A 115 7.86 6.97 -21.07
N PHE A 116 8.96 7.32 -21.72
CA PHE A 116 9.16 8.69 -22.19
C PHE A 116 8.38 8.94 -23.48
N ASP A 117 7.94 10.18 -23.66
CA ASP A 117 7.15 10.59 -24.83
C ASP A 117 7.98 10.36 -26.11
N GLY A 118 7.38 9.69 -27.09
CA GLY A 118 8.04 9.27 -28.33
C GLY A 118 8.81 7.95 -28.27
N SER A 119 8.91 7.28 -27.10
CA SER A 119 9.50 5.94 -27.02
C SER A 119 8.65 4.89 -27.74
N VAL A 120 9.23 3.73 -28.05
CA VAL A 120 8.49 2.60 -28.64
C VAL A 120 7.31 2.11 -27.78
N LYS A 121 7.29 2.43 -26.48
CA LYS A 121 6.19 2.12 -25.57
C LYS A 121 5.08 3.16 -25.61
N ASP A 122 5.38 4.40 -26.02
CA ASP A 122 4.40 5.46 -26.14
C ASP A 122 3.37 5.11 -27.25
N PRO A 123 2.07 4.98 -26.91
CA PRO A 123 1.03 4.69 -27.89
C PRO A 123 1.00 5.68 -29.07
N ALA A 124 1.41 6.93 -28.87
CA ALA A 124 1.47 7.94 -29.93
C ALA A 124 2.39 7.52 -31.10
N THR A 125 3.40 6.67 -30.83
CA THR A 125 4.31 6.16 -31.87
C THR A 125 3.69 5.10 -32.77
N LYS A 126 2.52 4.56 -32.39
CA LYS A 126 1.80 3.52 -33.12
C LYS A 126 0.70 4.11 -34.02
N GLU A 127 0.44 5.40 -33.92
CA GLU A 127 -0.55 6.09 -34.73
C GLU A 127 -0.11 6.17 -36.21
N PRO A 128 -1.03 5.95 -37.17
CA PRO A 128 -0.71 6.07 -38.59
C PRO A 128 -0.10 7.43 -38.94
N GLY A 129 1.07 7.40 -39.58
CA GLY A 129 1.78 8.61 -40.00
C GLY A 129 2.70 9.23 -38.93
N TYR A 130 2.88 8.58 -37.78
CA TYR A 130 3.91 8.99 -36.83
C TYR A 130 5.31 8.97 -37.46
N VAL A 131 6.04 10.07 -37.33
CA VAL A 131 7.44 10.19 -37.71
C VAL A 131 8.22 10.67 -36.49
N ALA A 132 9.20 9.89 -36.05
CA ALA A 132 10.06 10.28 -34.94
C ALA A 132 10.78 11.60 -35.28
N PRO A 133 10.95 12.52 -34.31
CA PRO A 133 11.71 13.74 -34.55
C PRO A 133 13.14 13.43 -35.04
N PRO A 134 13.74 14.28 -35.89
CA PRO A 134 15.11 14.09 -36.33
C PRO A 134 16.07 13.93 -35.14
N ASN A 135 16.97 12.94 -35.20
CA ASN A 135 17.95 12.60 -34.15
C ASN A 135 17.34 12.13 -32.81
N PHE A 136 16.06 11.77 -32.78
CA PHE A 136 15.42 11.19 -31.61
C PHE A 136 15.62 9.67 -31.55
N ASP A 137 16.27 9.17 -30.50
CA ASP A 137 16.40 7.74 -30.24
C ASP A 137 15.20 7.26 -29.41
N ASN A 138 14.21 6.65 -30.07
CA ASN A 138 13.01 6.12 -29.43
C ASN A 138 13.25 4.90 -28.53
N THR A 139 14.50 4.42 -28.43
CA THR A 139 14.90 3.34 -27.54
C THR A 139 15.67 3.84 -26.32
N LYS A 140 16.02 5.13 -26.26
CA LYS A 140 16.83 5.69 -25.17
C LYS A 140 16.26 6.96 -24.60
N ALA A 141 15.90 6.88 -23.32
CA ALA A 141 15.62 8.05 -22.53
C ALA A 141 16.89 8.93 -22.44
N ASN A 142 16.70 10.24 -22.57
CA ASN A 142 17.75 11.24 -22.48
C ASN A 142 17.35 12.33 -21.48
N ALA A 143 18.22 13.32 -21.27
CA ALA A 143 17.97 14.38 -20.29
C ALA A 143 16.78 15.31 -20.66
N SER A 144 16.35 15.33 -21.92
CA SER A 144 15.16 16.08 -22.39
C SER A 144 13.89 15.24 -22.52
N SER A 145 13.94 13.95 -22.17
CA SER A 145 12.77 13.08 -22.19
C SER A 145 11.68 13.57 -21.24
N THR A 146 10.46 13.73 -21.76
CA THR A 146 9.24 14.01 -20.98
C THR A 146 8.42 12.74 -20.79
N TYR A 147 7.46 12.75 -19.87
CA TYR A 147 6.65 11.57 -19.49
C TYR A 147 5.16 11.90 -19.45
N ASN A 148 4.74 12.91 -20.22
CA ASN A 148 3.40 13.48 -20.12
C ASN A 148 2.34 12.51 -20.63
N ASN A 149 2.62 11.76 -21.70
CA ASN A 149 1.70 10.78 -22.26
C ASN A 149 1.49 9.62 -21.28
N TRP A 150 2.57 9.15 -20.65
CA TRP A 150 2.48 8.15 -19.60
C TRP A 150 1.66 8.64 -18.39
N ALA A 151 2.01 9.79 -17.81
CA ALA A 151 1.30 10.33 -16.65
C ALA A 151 -0.20 10.54 -16.94
N LYS A 152 -0.53 11.00 -18.16
CA LYS A 152 -1.91 11.12 -18.64
C LYS A 152 -2.60 9.77 -18.74
N ALA A 153 -1.91 8.74 -19.24
CA ALA A 153 -2.46 7.40 -19.35
C ALA A 153 -2.79 6.81 -17.98
N MET A 154 -1.92 7.05 -16.97
CA MET A 154 -2.17 6.65 -15.58
C MET A 154 -3.40 7.36 -15.00
N TYR A 155 -3.49 8.67 -15.20
CA TYR A 155 -4.65 9.46 -14.80
C TYR A 155 -5.94 8.96 -15.45
N ASN A 156 -5.94 8.76 -16.77
CA ASN A 156 -7.12 8.28 -17.49
C ASN A 156 -7.56 6.90 -17.00
N LYS A 157 -6.62 5.98 -16.78
CA LYS A 157 -6.93 4.63 -16.32
C LYS A 157 -7.44 4.62 -14.88
N TYR A 158 -6.63 5.09 -13.93
CA TYR A 158 -6.96 4.89 -12.52
C TYR A 158 -7.98 5.91 -12.03
N ILE A 159 -7.89 7.17 -12.46
CA ILE A 159 -8.80 8.21 -11.97
C ILE A 159 -10.11 8.21 -12.76
N LYS A 160 -10.04 8.30 -14.09
CA LYS A 160 -11.27 8.46 -14.88
C LYS A 160 -12.03 7.16 -15.07
N GLN A 161 -11.33 6.11 -15.51
CA GLN A 161 -11.96 4.83 -15.81
C GLN A 161 -12.27 4.03 -14.54
N MET A 162 -11.32 3.89 -13.62
CA MET A 162 -11.52 3.09 -12.40
C MET A 162 -12.19 3.86 -11.25
N GLY A 163 -12.14 5.20 -11.28
CA GLY A 163 -12.72 6.04 -10.24
C GLY A 163 -11.89 6.09 -8.95
N TRP A 164 -10.60 5.76 -9.02
CA TRP A 164 -9.68 5.81 -7.88
C TRP A 164 -9.27 7.26 -7.58
N ASP A 165 -8.60 7.43 -6.45
CA ASP A 165 -8.42 8.73 -5.80
C ASP A 165 -7.03 9.32 -6.00
N GLY A 166 -6.05 8.57 -6.50
CA GLY A 166 -4.71 9.10 -6.73
C GLY A 166 -3.68 8.10 -7.24
N ILE A 167 -2.43 8.53 -7.17
CA ILE A 167 -1.24 7.76 -7.51
C ILE A 167 -0.21 7.87 -6.39
N ASP A 168 0.44 6.75 -6.13
CA ASP A 168 1.70 6.66 -5.41
C ASP A 168 2.82 6.33 -6.42
N VAL A 169 3.98 6.95 -6.26
CA VAL A 169 5.17 6.62 -7.04
C VAL A 169 6.24 6.14 -6.08
N ASP A 170 6.63 4.87 -6.22
CA ASP A 170 7.67 4.24 -5.42
C ASP A 170 9.06 4.70 -5.89
N ILE A 171 9.76 5.45 -5.03
CA ILE A 171 11.02 6.13 -5.33
C ILE A 171 12.15 5.54 -4.48
N GLU A 172 12.69 4.42 -4.95
CA GLU A 172 13.81 3.72 -4.31
C GLU A 172 14.80 3.21 -5.36
N ARG A 173 15.92 2.65 -4.88
CA ARG A 173 16.90 2.04 -5.78
C ARG A 173 16.30 0.79 -6.44
N GLY A 174 16.05 0.89 -7.74
CA GLY A 174 15.57 -0.23 -8.55
C GLY A 174 14.17 -0.03 -9.10
N THR A 175 13.40 0.94 -8.59
CA THR A 175 12.07 1.30 -9.10
C THR A 175 12.14 2.32 -10.24
N PHE A 176 13.27 3.01 -10.41
CA PHE A 176 13.61 3.76 -11.61
C PHE A 176 14.59 2.98 -12.50
N GLY A 177 14.40 3.03 -13.82
CA GLY A 177 15.18 2.31 -14.82
C GLY A 177 14.50 2.27 -16.18
N ASN A 178 15.11 1.59 -17.15
CA ASN A 178 14.58 1.46 -18.52
C ASN A 178 14.25 2.84 -19.15
N ASP A 179 13.01 3.04 -19.57
CA ASP A 179 12.51 4.27 -20.17
C ASP A 179 12.42 5.43 -19.15
N ALA A 180 12.49 5.16 -17.85
CA ALA A 180 12.48 6.15 -16.77
C ALA A 180 13.70 6.00 -15.87
N PRO A 181 14.93 6.27 -16.37
CA PRO A 181 16.14 6.15 -15.56
C PRO A 181 16.11 7.15 -14.40
N ALA A 182 16.80 6.83 -13.29
CA ALA A 182 16.79 7.67 -12.09
C ALA A 182 17.28 9.12 -12.35
N THR A 183 18.12 9.33 -13.36
CA THR A 183 18.55 10.68 -13.80
C THR A 183 17.38 11.56 -14.27
N ASN A 184 16.27 10.94 -14.70
CA ASN A 184 15.05 11.58 -15.18
C ASN A 184 13.95 11.65 -14.12
N ALA A 185 14.20 11.29 -12.86
CA ALA A 185 13.18 11.29 -11.81
C ALA A 185 12.44 12.63 -11.68
N VAL A 186 13.14 13.76 -11.79
CA VAL A 186 12.51 15.09 -11.80
C VAL A 186 11.50 15.23 -12.95
N ALA A 187 11.84 14.78 -14.16
CA ALA A 187 10.96 14.87 -15.33
C ALA A 187 9.73 13.96 -15.19
N VAL A 188 9.92 12.74 -14.66
CA VAL A 188 8.82 11.80 -14.36
C VAL A 188 7.86 12.43 -13.36
N LEU A 189 8.36 12.85 -12.19
CA LEU A 189 7.54 13.38 -11.10
C LEU A 189 6.87 14.71 -11.47
N THR A 190 7.54 15.54 -12.28
CA THR A 190 6.93 16.77 -12.84
C THR A 190 5.78 16.45 -13.79
N ALA A 191 5.90 15.41 -14.62
CA ALA A 191 4.80 14.99 -15.49
C ALA A 191 3.60 14.45 -14.68
N VAL A 192 3.86 13.68 -13.61
CA VAL A 192 2.81 13.20 -12.69
C VAL A 192 2.09 14.37 -12.02
N ALA A 193 2.83 15.37 -11.53
CA ALA A 193 2.27 16.55 -10.85
C ALA A 193 1.31 17.39 -11.72
N ARG A 194 1.31 17.21 -13.04
CA ARG A 194 0.32 17.85 -13.94
C ARG A 194 -1.07 17.26 -13.78
N TYR A 195 -1.18 15.99 -13.40
CA TYR A 195 -2.45 15.25 -13.31
C TYR A 195 -2.85 14.90 -11.88
N PHE A 196 -1.89 14.85 -10.97
CA PHE A 196 -2.08 14.41 -9.59
C PHE A 196 -1.47 15.44 -8.62
N GLY A 197 -1.98 15.44 -7.39
CA GLY A 197 -1.48 16.24 -6.29
C GLY A 197 -2.03 17.66 -6.25
N PRO A 198 -1.61 18.47 -5.26
CA PRO A 198 -2.12 19.82 -5.05
C PRO A 198 -1.89 20.76 -6.23
N ASN A 199 -0.90 20.50 -7.07
CA ASN A 199 -0.55 21.32 -8.22
C ASN A 199 -1.04 20.75 -9.57
N ALA A 200 -1.89 19.72 -9.56
CA ALA A 200 -2.55 19.24 -10.77
C ALA A 200 -3.18 20.39 -11.56
N GLU A 201 -3.00 20.36 -12.89
CA GLU A 201 -3.49 21.38 -13.81
C GLU A 201 -5.01 21.53 -13.72
N ALA A 202 -5.49 22.74 -14.02
CA ALA A 202 -6.92 23.03 -13.99
C ALA A 202 -7.70 22.05 -14.88
N GLY A 203 -8.70 21.38 -14.31
CA GLY A 203 -9.53 20.38 -14.99
C GLY A 203 -9.12 18.92 -14.74
N ASN A 204 -7.90 18.67 -14.24
CA ASN A 204 -7.47 17.32 -13.87
C ASN A 204 -8.00 16.94 -12.47
N LEU A 205 -9.28 16.62 -12.41
CA LEU A 205 -10.01 16.26 -11.19
C LEU A 205 -10.41 14.79 -11.19
N THR A 206 -10.65 14.19 -10.02
CA THR A 206 -11.35 12.91 -9.88
C THR A 206 -12.79 13.02 -10.37
N ASN A 207 -13.50 11.88 -10.43
CA ASN A 207 -14.93 11.87 -10.76
C ASN A 207 -15.79 12.61 -9.72
N ALA A 208 -15.26 12.80 -8.50
CA ALA A 208 -15.89 13.61 -7.45
C ALA A 208 -15.54 15.10 -7.52
N GLY A 209 -14.79 15.55 -8.53
CA GLY A 209 -14.46 16.97 -8.72
C GLY A 209 -13.37 17.51 -7.79
N VAL A 210 -12.56 16.64 -7.18
CA VAL A 210 -11.41 17.03 -6.33
C VAL A 210 -10.10 16.67 -7.02
N LYS A 211 -8.98 17.29 -6.62
CA LYS A 211 -7.66 16.92 -7.16
C LYS A 211 -7.30 15.48 -6.72
N PRO A 212 -6.83 14.61 -7.63
CA PRO A 212 -6.33 13.29 -7.26
C PRO A 212 -5.11 13.39 -6.34
N LEU A 213 -4.90 12.44 -5.45
CA LEU A 213 -3.73 12.39 -4.58
C LEU A 213 -2.44 12.12 -5.37
N PHE A 214 -1.35 12.72 -4.92
CA PHE A 214 0.01 12.35 -5.31
C PHE A 214 0.85 12.05 -4.07
N LEU A 215 1.19 10.78 -3.88
CA LEU A 215 2.02 10.29 -2.79
C LEU A 215 3.49 10.16 -3.26
N PHE A 216 4.41 10.58 -2.38
CA PHE A 216 5.86 10.43 -2.57
C PHE A 216 6.33 9.30 -1.66
N ASP A 217 6.45 8.08 -2.16
CA ASP A 217 6.95 6.92 -1.41
C ASP A 217 8.45 6.74 -1.63
N THR A 218 9.23 6.61 -0.54
CA THR A 218 10.68 6.44 -0.63
C THR A 218 11.31 5.77 0.59
N ASP A 219 12.44 5.09 0.38
CA ASP A 219 13.40 4.72 1.43
C ASP A 219 14.68 5.58 1.40
N VAL A 220 14.72 6.63 0.56
CA VAL A 220 15.92 7.44 0.31
C VAL A 220 16.06 8.59 1.31
N ASP A 221 16.98 8.41 2.26
CA ASP A 221 17.25 9.30 3.39
C ASP A 221 18.38 10.32 3.15
N THR A 222 18.94 10.40 1.94
CA THR A 222 20.04 11.33 1.64
C THR A 222 19.58 12.57 0.90
N LYS A 223 20.23 13.70 1.22
CA LYS A 223 19.85 15.02 0.68
C LYS A 223 20.29 15.23 -0.77
N ASP A 224 21.57 14.98 -1.08
CA ASP A 224 22.18 15.41 -2.34
C ASP A 224 23.12 14.36 -2.98
N SER A 225 23.14 13.12 -2.47
CA SER A 225 24.16 12.13 -2.83
C SER A 225 23.87 11.37 -4.13
N GLU A 226 22.63 11.36 -4.61
CA GLU A 226 22.20 10.54 -5.75
C GLU A 226 20.97 11.11 -6.48
N PRO A 227 20.62 10.62 -7.68
CA PRO A 227 19.52 11.18 -8.45
C PRO A 227 18.14 11.15 -7.76
N LEU A 228 17.93 10.19 -6.86
CA LEU A 228 16.68 10.04 -6.10
C LEU A 228 16.72 10.72 -4.73
N SER A 229 17.79 11.42 -4.39
CA SER A 229 17.91 12.11 -3.10
C SER A 229 16.82 13.17 -2.88
N TYR A 230 16.33 13.28 -1.65
CA TYR A 230 15.19 14.14 -1.34
C TYR A 230 15.46 15.63 -1.62
N GLY A 231 16.70 16.11 -1.50
CA GLY A 231 17.08 17.49 -1.83
C GLY A 231 16.96 17.80 -3.32
N ARG A 232 17.00 16.78 -4.18
CA ARG A 232 16.83 16.91 -5.63
C ARG A 232 15.37 16.79 -6.08
N ILE A 233 14.62 15.83 -5.54
CA ILE A 233 13.29 15.44 -6.08
C ILE A 233 12.11 15.72 -5.16
N TYR A 234 12.35 15.90 -3.85
CA TYR A 234 11.29 16.21 -2.89
C TYR A 234 11.32 17.68 -2.48
N THR A 235 12.41 18.17 -1.88
CA THR A 235 12.49 19.51 -1.29
C THR A 235 12.09 20.64 -2.24
N PRO A 236 12.56 20.70 -3.51
CA PRO A 236 12.18 21.76 -4.44
C PRO A 236 10.73 21.63 -4.95
N TYR A 237 10.14 20.44 -4.83
CA TYR A 237 8.86 20.06 -5.41
C TYR A 237 7.82 19.66 -4.36
N LYS A 238 8.08 19.92 -3.07
CA LYS A 238 7.25 19.46 -1.94
C LYS A 238 5.77 19.81 -2.10
N SER A 239 5.47 20.95 -2.72
CA SER A 239 4.10 21.41 -2.96
C SER A 239 3.32 20.55 -3.98
N ASN A 240 3.99 19.72 -4.77
CA ASN A 240 3.36 18.80 -5.71
C ASN A 240 2.75 17.57 -5.03
N TYR A 241 3.18 17.23 -3.81
CA TYR A 241 2.78 16.01 -3.13
C TYR A 241 1.78 16.30 -2.02
N ASP A 242 0.81 15.41 -1.84
CA ASP A 242 -0.10 15.46 -0.69
C ASP A 242 0.62 14.99 0.57
N TYR A 243 1.34 13.87 0.48
CA TYR A 243 2.08 13.24 1.57
C TYR A 243 3.41 12.65 1.09
N ALA A 244 4.35 12.51 2.03
CA ALA A 244 5.60 11.78 1.84
C ALA A 244 5.57 10.53 2.71
N LEU A 245 5.58 9.36 2.08
CA LEU A 245 5.54 8.06 2.71
C LEU A 245 6.99 7.60 2.84
N PHE A 246 7.51 7.56 4.06
CA PHE A 246 8.89 7.15 4.26
C PHE A 246 8.96 5.72 4.79
N GLN A 247 9.64 4.85 4.05
CA GLN A 247 9.77 3.42 4.29
C GLN A 247 10.76 3.13 5.43
N CYS A 248 10.23 2.89 6.63
CA CYS A 248 10.96 2.53 7.84
C CYS A 248 10.81 1.04 8.19
N TYR A 249 10.98 0.16 7.22
CA TYR A 249 10.71 -1.28 7.36
C TYR A 249 11.69 -2.00 8.29
N VAL A 250 11.18 -3.02 8.97
CA VAL A 250 11.99 -4.02 9.69
C VAL A 250 12.53 -5.01 8.67
N GLY A 251 13.85 -5.22 8.70
CA GLY A 251 14.51 -6.23 7.87
C GLY A 251 14.51 -5.95 6.37
N GLY A 252 14.91 -6.98 5.60
CA GLY A 252 15.02 -6.90 4.14
C GLY A 252 16.21 -6.09 3.61
N ALA A 253 16.38 -6.12 2.28
CA ALA A 253 17.39 -5.35 1.57
C ALA A 253 16.87 -3.93 1.29
N ARG A 254 16.78 -3.11 2.34
CA ARG A 254 16.34 -1.70 2.26
C ARG A 254 17.52 -0.75 2.39
N ARG A 255 17.37 0.46 1.86
CA ARG A 255 18.38 1.51 2.00
C ARG A 255 18.43 2.03 3.43
N TRP A 256 17.31 2.50 3.96
CA TRP A 256 17.22 2.96 5.33
C TRP A 256 17.12 1.76 6.28
N LYS A 257 17.83 1.81 7.41
CA LYS A 257 18.00 0.68 8.34
C LYS A 257 17.82 1.04 9.81
N GLY A 258 17.19 2.18 10.08
CA GLY A 258 16.88 2.57 11.45
C GLY A 258 15.87 1.59 12.08
N SER A 259 15.88 1.53 13.40
CA SER A 259 15.04 0.61 14.18
C SER A 259 14.51 1.22 15.48
N GLN A 260 14.80 2.50 15.72
CA GLN A 260 14.39 3.22 16.92
C GLN A 260 13.72 4.55 16.57
N VAL A 261 12.72 4.95 17.36
CA VAL A 261 11.92 6.16 17.08
C VAL A 261 12.75 7.45 17.09
N THR A 262 13.89 7.46 17.79
CA THR A 262 14.84 8.59 17.78
C THR A 262 15.43 8.85 16.39
N GLU A 263 15.58 7.80 15.58
CA GLU A 263 16.10 7.85 14.21
C GLU A 263 15.08 8.41 13.20
N LEU A 264 13.83 8.66 13.62
CA LEU A 264 12.80 9.30 12.80
C LEU A 264 12.94 10.84 12.78
N THR A 265 13.65 11.42 13.74
CA THR A 265 13.82 12.89 13.85
C THR A 265 14.48 13.54 12.62
N PRO A 266 15.54 12.95 12.02
CA PRO A 266 16.09 13.45 10.76
C PRO A 266 15.09 13.39 9.61
N LEU A 267 14.25 12.36 9.55
CA LEU A 267 13.20 12.22 8.52
C LEU A 267 12.13 13.30 8.69
N LEU A 268 11.72 13.58 9.93
CA LEU A 268 10.82 14.69 10.23
C LEU A 268 11.37 16.03 9.72
N SER A 269 12.67 16.25 9.90
CA SER A 269 13.35 17.45 9.41
C SER A 269 13.42 17.51 7.87
N ALA A 270 13.61 16.36 7.22
CA ALA A 270 13.71 16.28 5.76
C ALA A 270 12.36 16.43 5.05
N PHE A 271 11.32 15.76 5.55
CA PHE A 271 10.02 15.68 4.88
C PHE A 271 8.99 16.67 5.44
N GLY A 272 9.11 17.06 6.70
CA GLY A 272 8.24 18.00 7.39
C GLY A 272 6.96 17.35 7.95
N LYS A 273 6.53 17.82 9.13
CA LYS A 273 5.38 17.27 9.86
C LYS A 273 4.03 17.38 9.12
N ASP A 274 3.95 18.33 8.20
CA ASP A 274 2.78 18.59 7.36
C ASP A 274 2.62 17.59 6.20
N LYS A 275 3.64 16.74 5.95
CA LYS A 275 3.63 15.77 4.85
C LYS A 275 4.02 14.35 5.27
N LEU A 276 4.89 14.19 6.27
CA LEU A 276 5.48 12.91 6.63
C LEU A 276 4.44 11.93 7.16
N ILE A 277 4.35 10.78 6.50
CA ILE A 277 3.71 9.55 6.96
C ILE A 277 4.81 8.50 7.06
N VAL A 278 4.96 7.89 8.22
CA VAL A 278 6.01 6.88 8.44
C VAL A 278 5.44 5.50 8.14
N MET A 279 6.03 4.81 7.18
CA MET A 279 5.63 3.48 6.75
C MET A 279 6.47 2.42 7.45
N THR A 280 5.88 1.30 7.87
CA THR A 280 6.60 0.11 8.30
C THR A 280 5.91 -1.14 7.72
N ASN A 281 6.40 -2.34 8.01
CA ASN A 281 5.73 -3.59 7.65
C ASN A 281 4.43 -3.70 8.48
N GLY A 282 3.33 -4.07 7.84
CA GLY A 282 2.09 -4.42 8.51
C GLY A 282 2.19 -5.70 9.32
N ASP A 283 3.03 -6.63 8.84
CA ASP A 283 3.53 -7.82 9.52
C ASP A 283 4.62 -8.52 8.64
N GLU A 284 5.42 -9.42 9.20
CA GLU A 284 6.33 -10.33 8.50
C GLU A 284 5.78 -11.76 8.47
N TRP A 285 5.87 -12.41 7.31
CA TRP A 285 5.16 -13.66 7.06
C TRP A 285 5.68 -14.83 7.90
N LEU A 286 4.79 -15.46 8.67
CA LEU A 286 4.98 -16.82 9.17
C LEU A 286 4.60 -17.81 8.06
N HIS A 287 5.60 -18.42 7.45
CA HIS A 287 5.38 -19.47 6.45
C HIS A 287 4.68 -20.68 7.06
N GLN A 288 3.92 -21.41 6.24
CA GLN A 288 3.26 -22.66 6.67
C GLN A 288 4.24 -23.69 7.26
N ASN A 289 5.53 -23.60 6.92
CA ASN A 289 6.61 -24.43 7.45
C ASN A 289 7.25 -23.88 8.74
N GLY A 290 6.74 -22.78 9.30
CA GLY A 290 7.29 -22.11 10.50
C GLY A 290 8.44 -21.14 10.25
N GLY A 291 8.88 -20.97 9.00
CA GLY A 291 9.85 -19.93 8.62
C GLY A 291 9.30 -18.52 8.82
N GLN A 292 10.20 -17.53 8.90
CA GLN A 292 9.85 -16.10 8.98
C GLN A 292 10.64 -15.31 7.95
N ASP A 293 10.11 -14.16 7.51
CA ASP A 293 10.83 -13.24 6.62
C ASP A 293 12.10 -12.67 7.31
N SER A 294 11.99 -12.18 8.57
CA SER A 294 13.14 -11.78 9.41
C SER A 294 13.21 -12.56 10.74
N PRO A 295 13.72 -13.80 10.73
CA PRO A 295 13.84 -14.60 11.94
C PRO A 295 14.93 -14.07 12.89
N PRO A 296 14.80 -14.27 14.21
CA PRO A 296 13.61 -14.75 14.92
C PRO A 296 12.65 -13.60 15.27
N ASN A 297 11.36 -13.94 15.38
CA ASN A 297 10.23 -13.11 15.80
C ASN A 297 9.99 -11.86 14.93
N GLY A 298 10.01 -12.04 13.61
CA GLY A 298 9.74 -10.99 12.63
C GLY A 298 8.42 -10.26 12.85
N ASP A 299 7.34 -11.02 12.99
CA ASP A 299 5.98 -10.49 13.21
C ASP A 299 5.87 -9.60 14.45
N ALA A 300 6.37 -10.09 15.59
CA ALA A 300 6.35 -9.34 16.83
C ALA A 300 7.16 -8.03 16.72
N LYS A 301 8.27 -8.03 15.97
CA LYS A 301 9.08 -6.82 15.74
C LYS A 301 8.35 -5.82 14.85
N ALA A 302 7.77 -6.27 13.74
CA ALA A 302 7.00 -5.41 12.84
C ALA A 302 5.80 -4.79 13.55
N THR A 303 5.05 -5.61 14.30
CA THR A 303 3.92 -5.18 15.13
C THR A 303 4.34 -4.13 16.15
N GLN A 304 5.38 -4.42 16.95
CA GLN A 304 5.86 -3.48 17.97
C GLN A 304 6.32 -2.17 17.34
N TRP A 305 7.03 -2.25 16.20
CA TRP A 305 7.54 -1.08 15.50
C TRP A 305 6.41 -0.20 14.94
N LEU A 306 5.36 -0.79 14.37
CA LEU A 306 4.17 -0.07 13.92
C LEU A 306 3.47 0.67 15.07
N LEU A 307 3.31 0.02 16.23
CA LEU A 307 2.71 0.64 17.41
C LEU A 307 3.58 1.77 17.99
N ASP A 308 4.90 1.63 17.97
CA ASP A 308 5.81 2.67 18.46
C ASP A 308 5.87 3.87 17.52
N ILE A 309 5.84 3.65 16.20
CA ILE A 309 5.69 4.73 15.22
C ILE A 309 4.34 5.44 15.39
N ALA A 310 3.26 4.72 15.67
CA ALA A 310 1.94 5.33 15.93
C ALA A 310 1.96 6.25 17.15
N LYS A 311 2.62 5.85 18.24
CA LYS A 311 2.83 6.71 19.42
C LYS A 311 3.68 7.93 19.07
N TRP A 312 4.81 7.72 18.40
CA TRP A 312 5.72 8.78 17.99
C TRP A 312 5.02 9.80 17.06
N THR A 313 4.20 9.32 16.12
CA THR A 313 3.40 10.15 15.20
C THR A 313 2.45 11.07 15.94
N LYS A 314 1.79 10.56 16.99
CA LYS A 314 0.94 11.37 17.86
C LYS A 314 1.74 12.41 18.65
N GLU A 315 2.86 12.01 19.23
CA GLU A 315 3.73 12.88 20.04
C GLU A 315 4.40 13.99 19.22
N ASN A 316 4.72 13.72 17.95
CA ASN A 316 5.45 14.63 17.07
C ASN A 316 4.56 15.30 16.01
N ASP A 317 3.26 15.05 16.05
CA ASP A 317 2.26 15.72 15.21
C ASP A 317 2.53 15.57 13.70
N THR A 318 3.04 14.42 13.25
CA THR A 318 3.21 14.11 11.81
C THR A 318 1.86 13.76 11.14
N GLN A 319 1.80 13.49 9.84
CA GLN A 319 0.50 13.27 9.17
C GLN A 319 -0.10 11.90 9.47
N GLY A 320 0.70 10.88 9.78
CA GLY A 320 0.18 9.53 9.96
C GLY A 320 1.25 8.45 10.01
N VAL A 321 0.76 7.21 10.02
CA VAL A 321 1.54 5.98 9.92
C VAL A 321 0.97 5.11 8.81
N GLY A 322 1.75 4.16 8.31
CA GLY A 322 1.19 3.14 7.44
C GLY A 322 1.94 1.82 7.45
N ALA A 323 1.34 0.86 6.77
CA ALA A 323 1.76 -0.53 6.75
C ALA A 323 1.94 -1.05 5.30
N TYR A 324 3.17 -1.33 4.91
CA TYR A 324 3.48 -2.16 3.75
C TYR A 324 3.00 -3.59 4.01
N ARG A 325 2.29 -4.20 3.05
CA ARG A 325 1.58 -5.46 3.26
C ARG A 325 0.70 -5.43 4.51
N MET A 326 -0.10 -4.37 4.65
CA MET A 326 -1.20 -4.33 5.63
C MET A 326 -2.10 -5.56 5.49
N SER A 327 -2.22 -6.11 4.28
CA SER A 327 -2.88 -7.40 4.01
C SER A 327 -2.51 -8.48 5.04
N ARG A 328 -1.24 -8.58 5.43
CA ARG A 328 -0.78 -9.63 6.36
C ARG A 328 -1.31 -9.49 7.78
N ASP A 329 -1.68 -8.30 8.22
CA ASP A 329 -2.36 -8.08 9.51
C ASP A 329 -3.75 -8.77 9.54
N TYR A 330 -4.28 -9.20 8.38
CA TYR A 330 -5.42 -10.11 8.33
C TYR A 330 -5.19 -11.42 9.11
N ASN A 331 -3.95 -11.85 9.32
CA ASN A 331 -3.65 -13.07 10.08
C ASN A 331 -3.87 -12.91 11.60
N HIS A 332 -3.94 -11.68 12.11
CA HIS A 332 -4.22 -11.45 13.52
C HIS A 332 -5.68 -11.75 13.87
N THR A 333 -5.93 -12.02 15.15
CA THR A 333 -7.30 -12.13 15.69
C THR A 333 -7.53 -11.04 16.73
N PRO A 334 -8.50 -10.13 16.52
CA PRO A 334 -9.33 -10.00 15.31
C PRO A 334 -8.53 -9.62 14.05
N HIS A 335 -9.02 -9.96 12.86
CA HIS A 335 -8.37 -9.62 11.57
C HIS A 335 -8.05 -8.13 11.52
N PHE A 336 -6.86 -7.72 11.09
CA PHE A 336 -6.37 -6.33 11.09
C PHE A 336 -6.28 -5.69 12.49
N LYS A 337 -5.85 -6.45 13.49
CA LYS A 337 -5.74 -5.99 14.88
C LYS A 337 -4.75 -4.84 14.99
N VAL A 338 -3.56 -4.99 14.42
CA VAL A 338 -2.44 -4.06 14.63
C VAL A 338 -2.72 -2.73 13.95
N SER A 339 -3.32 -2.76 12.76
CA SER A 339 -3.73 -1.56 12.01
C SER A 339 -4.78 -0.76 12.80
N ARG A 340 -5.79 -1.43 13.37
CA ARG A 340 -6.81 -0.77 14.21
C ARG A 340 -6.22 -0.20 15.49
N GLU A 341 -5.34 -0.95 16.17
CA GLU A 341 -4.67 -0.48 17.38
C GLU A 341 -3.80 0.76 17.11
N SER A 342 -3.10 0.77 15.99
CA SER A 342 -2.28 1.92 15.56
C SER A 342 -3.12 3.17 15.30
N ILE A 343 -4.25 3.02 14.60
CA ILE A 343 -5.21 4.11 14.40
C ILE A 343 -5.73 4.63 15.74
N GLN A 344 -6.07 3.73 16.66
CA GLN A 344 -6.60 4.10 17.98
C GLN A 344 -5.56 4.81 18.85
N ILE A 345 -4.29 4.44 18.75
CA ILE A 345 -3.18 5.11 19.44
C ILE A 345 -3.05 6.54 18.93
N MET A 346 -3.03 6.72 17.60
CA MET A 346 -2.88 8.04 16.97
C MET A 346 -4.09 8.95 17.23
N ASN A 347 -5.29 8.37 17.22
CA ASN A 347 -6.56 9.08 17.31
C ASN A 347 -7.40 8.50 18.48
N PRO A 348 -7.06 8.81 19.74
CA PRO A 348 -7.83 8.34 20.91
C PRO A 348 -9.28 8.84 20.84
N VAL A 349 -10.24 7.97 21.16
CA VAL A 349 -11.61 8.40 21.40
C VAL A 349 -11.61 9.13 22.75
N ASN A 350 -12.01 10.40 22.76
CA ASN A 350 -12.21 11.16 23.99
C ASN A 350 -13.58 10.88 24.59
#